data_AF-A0A919WK74-F1
#
_entry.id   AF-A0A919WK74-F1
#
_cell.length_a   1.000
_cell.length_b   1.000
_cell.length_c   1.000
_cell.angle_alpha   90.00
_cell.angle_beta   90.00
_cell.angle_gamma   90.00
#
_symmetry.space_group_name_H-M   'P 1'
#
loop_
_entity.id
_entity.type
_entity.pdbx_description
1 polymer ?
#
loop_
_entity_poly.entity_id
_entity_poly.type
_entity_poly.pdbx_seq_one_letter_code
_entity_poly.pdbx_strand_id
1 'polypeptide(L)' 'MCPSAMLLDILVEEQVPFSTFSDSHFPQVMGIYGDDIQAMLMNRGVTKVATFTNRKREMVLFEA' A
#
# COMPACT_ATOMS: atom_id res chain seq x y z
N MET A 1 3.63 -10.94 -1.77
CA MET A 1 3.53 -9.58 -1.23
C MET A 1 4.15 -9.55 0.17
N CYS A 2 4.70 -8.41 0.56
CA CYS A 2 5.18 -8.15 1.91
C CYS A 2 4.29 -7.01 2.49
N PRO A 3 3.87 -7.07 3.76
CA PRO A 3 4.15 -8.12 4.75
C PRO A 3 3.31 -9.40 4.54
N SER A 4 3.46 -10.39 5.43
CA SER A 4 2.57 -11.55 5.49
C SER A 4 1.14 -11.12 5.86
N ALA A 5 0.14 -11.92 5.50
CA ALA A 5 -1.27 -11.59 5.77
C ALA A 5 -1.56 -11.36 7.27
N MET A 6 -1.02 -12.21 8.16
CA MET A 6 -1.19 -12.06 9.61
C MET A 6 -0.61 -10.73 10.11
N LEU A 7 0.59 -10.37 9.66
CA LEU A 7 1.21 -9.10 10.05
C LEU A 7 0.45 -7.92 9.44
N LEU A 8 -0.05 -8.06 8.21
CA LEU A 8 -0.88 -7.03 7.58
C LEU A 8 -2.13 -6.74 8.41
N ASP A 9 -2.84 -7.77 8.87
CA ASP A 9 -4.06 -7.62 9.67
C ASP A 9 -3.76 -6.88 10.99
N ILE A 10 -2.67 -7.23 11.68
CA ILE A 10 -2.20 -6.52 12.89
C ILE A 10 -1.89 -5.05 12.58
N LEU A 11 -1.18 -4.77 11.50
CA LEU A 11 -0.81 -3.39 11.13
C LEU A 11 -2.04 -2.53 10.78
N VAL A 12 -3.07 -3.14 10.18
CA VAL A 12 -4.35 -2.47 9.89
C VAL A 12 -5.09 -2.17 11.19
N GLU A 13 -5.17 -3.13 12.12
CA GLU A 13 -5.80 -2.95 13.44
C GLU A 13 -5.13 -1.82 14.24
N GLU A 14 -3.79 -1.76 14.21
CA GLU A 14 -2.98 -0.71 14.83
C GLU A 14 -2.96 0.61 14.03
N GLN A 15 -3.76 0.72 12.96
CA GLN A 15 -3.90 1.91 12.11
C GLN A 15 -2.57 2.43 11.55
N VAL A 16 -1.62 1.53 11.25
CA VAL A 16 -0.35 1.90 10.65
C VAL A 16 -0.56 2.41 9.22
N PRO A 17 -0.04 3.61 8.86
CA PRO A 17 -0.15 4.11 7.49
C PRO A 17 0.67 3.28 6.50
N PHE A 18 0.05 2.91 5.37
CA PHE A 18 0.70 2.13 4.33
C PHE A 18 1.20 3.01 3.18
N SER A 19 2.34 2.63 2.62
CA SER A 19 2.81 3.08 1.31
C SER A 19 3.00 1.86 0.42
N THR A 20 2.72 2.00 -0.87
CA THR A 20 2.89 0.92 -1.85
C THR A 20 4.00 1.26 -2.82
N PHE A 21 4.82 0.28 -3.16
CA PHE A 21 5.84 0.38 -4.20
C PHE A 21 6.04 -1.01 -4.82
N SER A 22 6.51 -1.07 -6.06
CA SER A 22 6.61 -2.35 -6.79
C SER A 22 7.93 -3.09 -6.58
N ASP A 23 8.97 -2.40 -6.08
CA ASP A 23 10.36 -2.89 -6.02
C ASP A 23 10.89 -3.43 -7.37
N SER A 24 10.36 -2.88 -8.46
CA SER A 24 10.65 -3.37 -9.81
C SER A 24 12.04 -2.93 -10.24
N HIS A 25 12.84 -3.89 -10.66
CA HIS A 25 14.16 -3.65 -11.25
C HIS A 25 14.09 -3.52 -12.79
N PHE A 26 12.91 -3.75 -13.38
CA PHE A 26 12.65 -3.66 -14.80
C PHE A 26 11.34 -2.89 -15.08
N PRO A 27 11.30 -2.02 -16.11
CA PRO A 27 10.12 -1.21 -16.39
C PRO A 27 8.85 -2.00 -16.69
N GLN A 28 8.97 -3.17 -17.34
CA GLN A 28 7.83 -3.95 -17.82
C GLN A 28 7.04 -4.59 -16.68
N VAL A 29 7.64 -4.70 -15.49
CA VAL A 29 7.02 -5.27 -14.30
C VAL A 29 6.69 -4.18 -13.26
N MET A 30 6.73 -2.90 -13.64
CA MET A 30 6.33 -1.82 -12.76
C MET A 30 4.83 -1.89 -12.50
N GLY A 31 4.44 -2.00 -11.23
CA GLY A 31 3.04 -1.94 -10.80
C GLY A 31 2.17 -3.15 -11.18
N ILE A 32 2.73 -4.28 -11.63
CA ILE A 32 1.95 -5.43 -12.13
C ILE A 32 1.01 -6.09 -11.08
N TYR A 33 1.22 -5.82 -9.80
CA TYR A 33 0.36 -6.27 -8.70
C TYR A 33 -0.42 -5.11 -8.05
N GLY A 34 -0.46 -3.93 -8.69
CA GLY A 34 -1.08 -2.72 -8.14
C GLY A 34 -2.54 -2.96 -7.75
N ASP A 35 -3.32 -3.49 -8.68
CA ASP A 35 -4.75 -3.77 -8.50
C ASP A 35 -4.99 -4.79 -7.36
N ASP A 36 -4.18 -5.86 -7.30
CA ASP A 36 -4.28 -6.88 -6.25
C ASP A 36 -3.92 -6.33 -4.87
N ILE A 37 -2.84 -5.53 -4.78
CA ILE A 37 -2.40 -4.86 -3.55
C ILE A 37 -3.48 -3.90 -3.07
N GLN A 38 -4.04 -3.12 -4.00
CA GLN A 38 -5.09 -2.18 -3.70
C GLN A 38 -6.34 -2.87 -3.18
N ALA A 39 -6.85 -3.87 -3.89
CA ALA A 39 -8.01 -4.64 -3.46
C ALA A 39 -7.77 -5.29 -2.09
N MET A 40 -6.59 -5.86 -1.85
CA MET A 40 -6.22 -6.48 -0.58
C MET A 40 -6.29 -5.50 0.61
N LEU A 41 -5.81 -4.26 0.42
CA LEU A 41 -5.79 -3.21 1.44
C LEU A 41 -7.18 -2.59 1.64
N MET A 42 -7.90 -2.30 0.56
CA MET A 42 -9.27 -1.75 0.63
C MET A 42 -10.24 -2.73 1.28
N ASN A 43 -10.14 -4.03 0.99
CA ASN A 43 -10.94 -5.08 1.63
C ASN A 43 -10.69 -5.20 3.14
N ARG A 44 -9.56 -4.66 3.64
CA ARG A 44 -9.22 -4.57 5.06
C ARG A 44 -9.58 -3.22 5.68
N GLY A 45 -10.26 -2.33 4.93
CA GLY A 45 -10.70 -1.03 5.42
C GLY A 45 -9.66 0.09 5.26
N VAL A 46 -8.55 -0.13 4.54
CA VAL A 46 -7.59 0.93 4.25
C VAL A 46 -8.15 1.84 3.15
N THR A 47 -8.47 3.09 3.49
CA THR A 47 -9.04 4.08 2.55
C THR A 47 -8.05 5.14 2.09
N LYS A 48 -6.89 5.22 2.75
CA LYS A 48 -5.84 6.21 2.47
C LYS A 48 -4.47 5.57 2.55
N VAL A 49 -3.57 6.03 1.69
CA VAL A 49 -2.15 5.65 1.70
C VAL A 49 -1.27 6.86 1.94
N ALA A 50 -0.10 6.63 2.52
CA ALA A 50 0.93 7.62 2.73
C ALA A 50 1.78 7.78 1.47
N THR A 51 1.86 9.01 0.98
CA THR A 51 2.86 9.46 -0.01
C THR A 51 3.84 10.41 0.66
N PHE A 52 4.96 10.68 0.01
CA PHE A 52 6.00 11.53 0.57
C PHE A 52 6.52 12.52 -0.47
N THR A 53 6.44 13.81 -0.14
CA THR A 53 7.00 14.91 -0.94
C THR A 53 7.97 15.69 -0.06
N ASN A 54 9.23 15.85 -0.48
CA ASN A 54 10.25 16.58 0.29
C ASN A 54 10.38 16.09 1.76
N ARG A 55 10.31 14.78 1.97
CA ARG A 55 10.31 14.11 3.29
C ARG A 55 9.13 14.47 4.20
N LYS A 56 8.07 15.07 3.65
CA LYS A 56 6.80 15.30 4.35
C LYS A 56 5.81 14.23 3.94
N ARG A 57 5.21 13.56 4.93
CA ARG A 57 4.17 12.57 4.71
C ARG A 57 2.85 13.27 4.38
N GLU A 58 2.22 12.86 3.29
CA GLU A 58 0.91 13.30 2.84
C GLU A 58 0.00 12.08 2.75
N MET A 59 -1.24 12.18 3.23
CA MET A 59 -2.21 11.07 3.12
C MET A 59 -3.13 11.35 1.94
N VAL A 60 -3.17 10.44 0.98
CA VAL A 60 -4.02 10.52 -0.22
C VAL A 60 -5.08 9.43 -0.19
N LEU A 61 -6.22 9.66 -0.85
CA LEU A 61 -7.24 8.61 -1.01
C LEU A 61 -6.66 7.45 -1.82
N PHE A 62 -6.98 6.23 -1.39
CA PHE A 62 -6.61 5.04 -2.15
C PHE A 62 -7.74 4.73 -3.14
N GLU A 63 -7.78 5.49 -4.24
CA GLU A 63 -8.86 5.47 -5.25
C GLU A 63 -8.71 4.27 -6.18
N ALA A 64 -9.81 3.52 -6.38
CA ALA A 64 -9.91 2.43 -7.34
C ALA A 64 -9.99 2.94 -8.79
#